data_AF-A0A1N6KG84-F1
#
_entry.id   AF-A0A1N6KG84-F1
#
_cell.length_a   1.000
_cell.length_b   1.000
_cell.length_c   1.000
_cell.angle_alpha   90.00
_cell.angle_beta   90.00
_cell.angle_gamma   90.00
#
_symmetry.space_group_name_H-M   'P 1'
#
loop_
_entity.id
_entity.type
_entity.pdbx_description
1 polymer ?
#
loop_
_entity_poly.entity_id
_entity_poly.type
_entity_poly.pdbx_seq_one_letter_code
_entity_poly.pdbx_strand_id
1 'polypeptide(L)'
;MVIVRKLAYILFFSYCLLNSSCGEVRLKRFTPKEFVNNVNVPRAQYIRDSIQIQDTLKSYLKEHRYSFYSKEYFDSTQIIIDTIIYDNSHKKFIVFVMVKNPTNRQVQPNSNWYFDATSYIGAKSGEDIRLAWVGPNFSNAVNQSELSNIIRSAYFTEFATSDTIGNNMYKYNMNDTRFWQSSIWEKINKVSGESR
;
A
#
# COMPACT_ATOMS: atom_id res chain seq x y z
N MET A 1 -22.56 8.94 -53.18
CA MET A 1 -22.03 9.74 -52.04
C MET A 1 -22.21 9.09 -50.67
N VAL A 2 -23.29 8.34 -50.42
CA VAL A 2 -23.58 7.69 -49.11
C VAL A 2 -22.60 6.56 -48.74
N ILE A 3 -22.13 5.79 -49.73
CA ILE A 3 -21.23 4.64 -49.51
C ILE A 3 -19.85 5.07 -49.00
N VAL A 4 -19.29 6.16 -49.56
CA VAL A 4 -17.98 6.69 -49.17
C VAL A 4 -17.98 7.18 -47.71
N ARG A 5 -19.09 7.81 -47.27
CA ARG A 5 -19.24 8.24 -45.87
C ARG A 5 -19.29 7.05 -44.91
N LYS A 6 -20.02 5.98 -45.24
CA LYS A 6 -20.08 4.76 -44.40
C LYS A 6 -18.71 4.09 -44.30
N LEU A 7 -17.94 4.03 -45.39
CA LEU A 7 -16.60 3.45 -45.37
C LEU A 7 -15.65 4.25 -44.47
N ALA A 8 -15.70 5.58 -44.52
CA ALA A 8 -14.88 6.45 -43.67
C ALA A 8 -15.20 6.28 -42.17
N TYR A 9 -16.48 6.15 -41.80
CA TYR A 9 -16.87 5.88 -40.41
C TYR A 9 -16.37 4.52 -39.91
N ILE A 10 -16.45 3.46 -40.73
CA ILE A 10 -15.95 2.13 -40.36
C ILE A 10 -14.44 2.15 -40.14
N LEU A 11 -13.69 2.82 -41.04
CA LEU A 11 -12.24 2.98 -40.93
C LEU A 11 -11.83 3.81 -39.70
N PHE A 12 -12.57 4.88 -39.39
CA PHE A 12 -12.34 5.68 -38.19
C PHE A 12 -12.63 4.88 -36.91
N PHE A 13 -13.73 4.13 -36.86
CA PHE A 13 -14.07 3.29 -35.70
C PHE A 13 -13.05 2.18 -35.48
N SER A 14 -12.56 1.54 -36.55
CA SER A 14 -11.51 0.52 -36.45
C SER A 14 -10.16 1.11 -36.05
N TYR A 15 -9.81 2.32 -36.51
CA TYR A 15 -8.64 3.06 -36.02
C TYR A 15 -8.76 3.41 -34.53
N CYS A 16 -9.95 3.86 -34.08
CA CYS A 16 -10.19 4.11 -32.65
C CYS A 16 -10.10 2.83 -31.82
N LEU A 17 -10.65 1.70 -32.27
CA LEU A 17 -10.59 0.42 -31.55
C LEU A 17 -9.16 -0.14 -31.45
N LEU A 18 -8.33 0.04 -32.50
CA LEU A 18 -6.94 -0.39 -32.48
C LEU A 18 -6.06 0.49 -31.57
N ASN A 19 -6.37 1.78 -31.43
CA ASN A 19 -5.59 2.71 -30.60
C ASN A 19 -6.16 2.91 -29.18
N SER A 20 -7.39 2.43 -28.89
CA SER A 20 -7.99 2.49 -27.55
C SER A 20 -7.65 1.29 -26.68
N SER A 21 -6.97 0.27 -27.21
CA SER A 21 -6.40 -0.83 -26.43
C SER A 21 -5.01 -0.46 -25.90
N CYS A 22 -4.94 0.61 -25.10
CA CYS A 22 -3.76 0.95 -24.31
C CYS A 22 -4.03 0.69 -22.83
N GLY A 23 -4.36 -0.57 -22.52
CA GLY A 23 -4.16 -1.10 -21.17
C GLY A 23 -2.78 -1.76 -21.15
N GLU A 24 -1.76 -1.09 -20.64
CA GLU A 24 -0.50 -1.75 -20.33
C GLU A 24 -0.80 -2.93 -19.39
N VAL A 25 -0.73 -4.16 -19.92
CA VAL A 25 -0.74 -5.34 -19.08
C VAL A 25 0.54 -5.31 -18.27
N ARG A 26 0.49 -4.74 -17.06
CA ARG A 26 1.63 -4.73 -16.14
C ARG A 26 1.93 -6.16 -15.75
N LEU A 27 2.97 -6.73 -16.35
CA LEU A 27 3.45 -8.06 -16.01
C LEU A 27 3.89 -8.06 -14.54
N LYS A 28 3.26 -8.93 -13.73
CA LYS A 28 3.67 -9.17 -12.35
C LYS A 28 5.15 -9.51 -12.30
N ARG A 29 5.91 -8.81 -11.47
CA ARG A 29 7.34 -9.05 -11.25
C ARG A 29 7.51 -9.74 -9.91
N PHE A 30 7.80 -11.03 -9.94
CA PHE A 30 8.12 -11.77 -8.72
C PHE A 30 9.56 -11.49 -8.27
N THR A 31 9.77 -11.47 -6.97
CA THR A 31 11.10 -11.39 -6.36
C THR A 31 11.89 -12.67 -6.65
N PRO A 32 13.10 -12.59 -7.22
CA PRO A 32 13.93 -13.78 -7.44
C PRO A 32 14.23 -14.49 -6.12
N LYS A 33 14.30 -15.83 -6.13
CA LYS A 33 14.35 -16.67 -4.93
C LYS A 33 15.52 -16.29 -4.00
N GLU A 34 16.65 -15.96 -4.57
CA GLU A 34 17.88 -15.55 -3.87
C GLU A 34 17.78 -14.18 -3.19
N PHE A 35 16.82 -13.33 -3.61
CA PHE A 35 16.56 -12.04 -3.00
C PHE A 35 15.30 -12.02 -2.13
N VAL A 36 14.63 -13.16 -1.93
CA VAL A 36 13.48 -13.22 -1.02
C VAL A 36 13.96 -12.97 0.41
N ASN A 37 13.29 -12.03 1.08
CA ASN A 37 13.53 -11.74 2.48
C ASN A 37 12.97 -12.88 3.37
N ASN A 38 13.86 -13.53 4.12
CA ASN A 38 13.55 -14.63 5.04
C ASN A 38 13.87 -14.29 6.50
N VAL A 39 13.90 -12.99 6.85
CA VAL A 39 14.17 -12.54 8.22
C VAL A 39 13.15 -13.13 9.19
N ASN A 40 13.65 -13.74 10.26
CA ASN A 40 12.84 -14.27 11.35
C ASN A 40 12.99 -13.37 12.59
N VAL A 41 11.86 -12.96 13.16
CA VAL A 41 11.82 -12.06 14.31
C VAL A 41 11.29 -12.80 15.54
N PRO A 42 11.94 -12.69 16.71
CA PRO A 42 11.44 -13.27 17.95
C PRO A 42 10.02 -12.78 18.25
N ARG A 43 9.12 -13.70 18.64
CA ARG A 43 7.72 -13.37 18.95
C ARG A 43 7.56 -12.22 19.95
N ALA A 44 8.42 -12.18 20.97
CA ALA A 44 8.39 -11.11 21.97
C ALA A 44 8.71 -9.74 21.35
N GLN A 45 9.64 -9.67 20.41
CA GLN A 45 9.93 -8.44 19.67
C GLN A 45 8.76 -8.06 18.77
N TYR A 46 8.21 -9.02 18.00
CA TYR A 46 7.06 -8.77 17.12
C TYR A 46 5.85 -8.19 17.89
N ILE A 47 5.55 -8.73 19.07
CA ILE A 47 4.45 -8.24 19.91
C ILE A 47 4.70 -6.81 20.37
N ARG A 48 5.91 -6.52 20.89
CA ARG A 48 6.26 -5.16 21.34
C ARG A 48 6.17 -4.14 20.21
N ASP A 49 6.80 -4.45 19.07
CA ASP A 49 6.82 -3.55 17.92
C ASP A 49 5.40 -3.36 17.36
N SER A 50 4.56 -4.40 17.32
CA SER A 50 3.15 -4.31 16.90
C SER A 50 2.33 -3.37 17.78
N ILE A 51 2.52 -3.41 19.12
CA ILE A 51 1.82 -2.51 20.05
C ILE A 51 2.25 -1.06 19.80
N GLN A 52 3.56 -0.79 19.73
CA GLN A 52 4.07 0.57 19.47
C GLN A 52 3.59 1.13 18.12
N ILE A 53 3.56 0.30 17.07
CA ILE A 53 3.02 0.66 15.76
C ILE A 53 1.53 0.97 15.89
N GLN A 54 0.75 0.13 16.58
CA GLN A 54 -0.68 0.34 16.75
C GLN A 54 -0.99 1.66 17.50
N ASP A 55 -0.22 1.99 18.54
CA ASP A 55 -0.38 3.25 19.28
C ASP A 55 -0.01 4.48 18.44
N THR A 56 1.03 4.36 17.61
CA THR A 56 1.40 5.39 16.63
C THR A 56 0.27 5.62 15.61
N LEU A 57 -0.28 4.55 15.04
CA LEU A 57 -1.35 4.63 14.06
C LEU A 57 -2.66 5.15 14.66
N LYS A 58 -2.97 4.82 15.92
CA LYS A 58 -4.11 5.41 16.65
C LYS A 58 -3.96 6.92 16.81
N SER A 59 -2.74 7.39 17.05
CA SER A 59 -2.45 8.83 17.12
C SER A 59 -2.68 9.49 15.75
N TYR A 60 -2.23 8.86 14.66
CA TYR A 60 -2.52 9.34 13.31
C TYR A 60 -4.01 9.36 12.96
N LEU A 61 -4.77 8.36 13.41
CA LEU A 61 -6.22 8.31 13.27
C LEU A 61 -6.88 9.49 13.99
N LYS A 62 -6.52 9.73 15.25
CA LYS A 62 -7.06 10.83 16.06
C LYS A 62 -6.74 12.21 15.47
N GLU A 63 -5.55 12.35 14.92
CA GLU A 63 -5.07 13.60 14.29
C GLU A 63 -5.49 13.73 12.81
N HIS A 64 -6.20 12.74 12.25
CA HIS A 64 -6.55 12.67 10.82
C HIS A 64 -5.34 12.87 9.88
N ARG A 65 -4.23 12.15 10.14
CA ARG A 65 -2.98 12.25 9.38
C ARG A 65 -2.78 11.09 8.43
N TYR A 66 -1.99 11.33 7.38
CA TYR A 66 -1.56 10.33 6.41
C TYR A 66 -2.74 9.56 5.79
N SER A 67 -2.78 8.23 5.89
CA SER A 67 -3.89 7.44 5.33
C SER A 67 -5.23 7.68 6.03
N PHE A 68 -5.24 8.36 7.19
CA PHE A 68 -6.44 8.61 7.99
C PHE A 68 -7.05 10.01 7.80
N TYR A 69 -6.67 10.74 6.75
CA TYR A 69 -7.13 12.12 6.51
C TYR A 69 -8.64 12.26 6.28
N SER A 70 -9.31 11.19 5.83
CA SER A 70 -10.76 11.21 5.58
C SER A 70 -11.55 11.26 6.90
N LYS A 71 -12.65 12.03 6.90
CA LYS A 71 -13.59 12.11 8.03
C LYS A 71 -14.39 10.82 8.26
N GLU A 72 -14.33 9.90 7.30
CA GLU A 72 -14.92 8.57 7.41
C GLU A 72 -14.20 7.69 8.44
N TYR A 73 -12.94 7.98 8.73
CA TYR A 73 -12.21 7.36 9.82
C TYR A 73 -12.50 8.10 11.13
N PHE A 74 -12.84 7.38 12.19
CA PHE A 74 -13.21 7.99 13.48
C PHE A 74 -13.00 7.03 14.65
N ASP A 75 -13.44 7.40 15.85
CA ASP A 75 -13.21 6.64 17.08
C ASP A 75 -13.65 5.18 17.05
N SER A 76 -14.59 4.79 16.17
CA SER A 76 -15.00 3.39 16.00
C SER A 76 -14.22 2.62 14.94
N THR A 77 -13.31 3.28 14.22
CA THR A 77 -12.38 2.63 13.28
C THR A 77 -11.41 1.74 14.05
N GLN A 78 -11.37 0.46 13.68
CA GLN A 78 -10.46 -0.50 14.30
C GLN A 78 -9.22 -0.69 13.42
N ILE A 79 -8.03 -0.47 13.98
CA ILE A 79 -6.75 -0.66 13.29
C ILE A 79 -6.27 -2.10 13.53
N ILE A 80 -5.98 -2.81 12.45
CA ILE A 80 -5.53 -4.20 12.44
C ILE A 80 -4.16 -4.25 11.76
N ILE A 81 -3.15 -4.73 12.48
CA ILE A 81 -1.82 -4.99 11.91
C ILE A 81 -1.86 -6.34 11.21
N ASP A 82 -1.79 -6.35 9.88
CA ASP A 82 -1.87 -7.57 9.08
C ASP A 82 -0.55 -8.33 9.05
N THR A 83 0.55 -7.62 8.76
CA THR A 83 1.88 -8.21 8.62
C THR A 83 2.93 -7.15 8.89
N ILE A 84 3.98 -7.51 9.65
CA ILE A 84 5.19 -6.71 9.79
C ILE A 84 6.36 -7.49 9.17
N ILE A 85 7.08 -6.84 8.26
CA ILE A 85 8.23 -7.41 7.55
C ILE A 85 9.46 -6.60 7.96
N TYR A 86 10.55 -7.27 8.31
CA TYR A 86 11.75 -6.61 8.86
C TYR A 86 12.92 -6.70 7.90
N ASP A 87 13.82 -5.74 7.98
CA ASP A 87 15.17 -5.86 7.43
C ASP A 87 16.04 -6.76 8.32
N ASN A 88 17.21 -7.17 7.82
CA ASN A 88 18.14 -8.03 8.58
C ASN A 88 18.61 -7.41 9.92
N SER A 89 18.61 -6.08 10.06
CA SER A 89 19.01 -5.43 11.30
C SER A 89 17.87 -5.24 12.31
N HIS A 90 16.64 -5.55 11.92
CA HIS A 90 15.39 -5.26 12.64
C HIS A 90 15.20 -3.77 12.99
N LYS A 91 15.91 -2.85 12.31
CA LYS A 91 15.80 -1.40 12.50
C LYS A 91 14.88 -0.75 11.48
N LYS A 92 14.63 -1.41 10.36
CA LYS A 92 13.68 -0.99 9.33
C LYS A 92 12.61 -2.06 9.19
N PHE A 93 11.39 -1.64 8.94
CA PHE A 93 10.29 -2.56 8.74
C PHE A 93 9.23 -1.97 7.82
N ILE A 94 8.38 -2.84 7.30
CA ILE A 94 7.20 -2.54 6.51
C ILE A 94 6.03 -3.08 7.30
N VAL A 95 4.95 -2.32 7.38
CA VAL A 95 3.74 -2.76 8.03
C VAL A 95 2.54 -2.63 7.10
N PHE A 96 1.87 -3.75 6.87
CA PHE A 96 0.56 -3.79 6.23
C PHE A 96 -0.49 -3.55 7.29
N VAL A 97 -1.30 -2.53 7.06
CA VAL A 97 -2.34 -2.08 7.98
C VAL A 97 -3.67 -2.28 7.29
N MET A 98 -4.60 -2.93 7.98
CA MET A 98 -6.00 -2.94 7.62
C MET A 98 -6.79 -2.11 8.63
N VAL A 99 -7.85 -1.48 8.17
CA VAL A 99 -8.77 -0.73 9.02
C VAL A 99 -10.16 -1.28 8.81
N LYS A 100 -10.87 -1.56 9.89
CA LYS A 100 -12.27 -1.97 9.85
C LYS A 100 -13.12 -0.78 10.26
N ASN A 101 -13.98 -0.33 9.37
CA ASN A 101 -14.82 0.85 9.54
C ASN A 101 -16.28 0.44 9.57
N PRO A 102 -17.09 0.98 10.51
CA PRO A 102 -18.54 0.87 10.41
C PRO A 102 -19.05 1.71 9.23
N THR A 103 -20.13 1.26 8.61
CA THR A 103 -20.70 1.91 7.41
C THR A 103 -21.73 2.98 7.72
N ASN A 104 -21.97 3.29 9.00
CA ASN A 104 -22.97 4.28 9.43
C ASN A 104 -22.71 5.72 8.94
N ARG A 105 -21.50 6.00 8.44
CA ARG A 105 -21.14 7.28 7.79
C ARG A 105 -21.13 7.22 6.26
N GLN A 106 -21.41 6.06 5.66
CA GLN A 106 -21.52 5.92 4.21
C GLN A 106 -22.90 6.34 3.71
N VAL A 107 -22.94 6.97 2.54
CA VAL A 107 -24.21 7.41 1.91
C VAL A 107 -25.08 6.22 1.52
N GLN A 108 -24.47 5.12 1.05
CA GLN A 108 -25.16 3.89 0.65
C GLN A 108 -24.36 2.67 1.14
N PRO A 109 -24.64 2.18 2.36
CA PRO A 109 -23.90 1.05 2.94
C PRO A 109 -24.35 -0.28 2.31
N ASN A 110 -23.39 -1.08 1.86
CA ASN A 110 -23.64 -2.45 1.34
C ASN A 110 -23.45 -3.55 2.39
N SER A 111 -22.93 -3.21 3.57
CA SER A 111 -22.65 -4.09 4.71
C SER A 111 -22.65 -3.27 6.01
N ASN A 112 -22.52 -3.90 7.19
CA ASN A 112 -22.37 -3.17 8.46
C ASN A 112 -20.95 -2.60 8.66
N TRP A 113 -19.98 -3.13 7.92
CA TRP A 113 -18.57 -2.78 8.01
C TRP A 113 -17.88 -3.01 6.68
N TYR A 114 -16.90 -2.15 6.41
CA TYR A 114 -15.97 -2.29 5.30
C TYR A 114 -14.54 -2.25 5.82
N PHE A 115 -13.63 -2.74 4.99
CA PHE A 115 -12.22 -2.77 5.25
C PHE A 115 -11.47 -1.95 4.21
N ASP A 116 -10.54 -1.13 4.70
CA ASP A 116 -9.50 -0.57 3.85
C ASP A 116 -8.15 -1.12 4.27
N ALA A 117 -7.17 -1.08 3.38
CA ALA A 117 -5.81 -1.49 3.64
C ALA A 117 -4.79 -0.54 3.02
N THR A 118 -3.65 -0.40 3.65
CA THR A 118 -2.53 0.39 3.17
C THR A 118 -1.21 -0.12 3.75
N SER A 119 -0.10 0.46 3.32
CA SER A 119 1.22 0.14 3.85
C SER A 119 1.94 1.38 4.37
N TYR A 120 2.73 1.15 5.41
CA TYR A 120 3.70 2.08 5.95
C TYR A 120 5.09 1.43 5.93
N ILE A 121 6.10 2.25 5.71
CA ILE A 121 7.47 1.89 6.10
C ILE A 121 7.77 2.49 7.46
N GLY A 122 8.64 1.86 8.23
CA GLY A 122 8.99 2.30 9.56
C GLY A 122 10.46 2.10 9.88
N ALA A 123 10.99 2.98 10.73
CA ALA A 123 12.33 2.87 11.26
C ALA A 123 12.31 2.95 12.79
N LYS A 124 13.15 2.13 13.42
CA LYS A 124 13.31 2.04 14.86
C LYS A 124 14.66 2.63 15.28
N SER A 125 14.65 3.45 16.32
CA SER A 125 15.85 3.96 16.98
C SER A 125 15.66 3.89 18.50
N GLY A 126 16.28 2.89 19.14
CA GLY A 126 15.97 2.59 20.54
C GLY A 126 14.53 2.11 20.68
N GLU A 127 13.76 2.79 21.53
CA GLU A 127 12.33 2.52 21.76
C GLU A 127 11.41 3.34 20.85
N ASP A 128 11.97 4.26 20.05
CA ASP A 128 11.17 5.12 19.19
C ASP A 128 10.93 4.48 17.83
N ILE A 129 9.66 4.49 17.41
CA ILE A 129 9.21 4.09 16.07
C ILE A 129 8.75 5.33 15.29
N ARG A 130 9.24 5.44 14.07
CA ARG A 130 8.76 6.43 13.08
C ARG A 130 8.13 5.69 11.92
N LEU A 131 6.98 6.17 11.45
CA LEU A 131 6.25 5.61 10.31
C LEU A 131 6.14 6.64 9.19
N ALA A 132 6.23 6.19 7.95
CA ALA A 132 5.90 6.98 6.77
C ALA A 132 4.95 6.18 5.89
N TRP A 133 3.84 6.82 5.51
CA TRP A 133 2.86 6.24 4.61
C TRP A 133 3.44 6.10 3.20
N VAL A 134 3.28 4.91 2.60
CA VAL A 134 3.81 4.64 1.25
C VAL A 134 2.73 4.38 0.22
N GLY A 135 1.57 3.86 0.64
CA GLY A 135 0.47 3.53 -0.28
C GLY A 135 0.88 2.49 -1.35
N PRO A 136 -0.07 2.06 -2.21
CA PRO A 136 -1.43 2.58 -2.38
C PRO A 136 -2.41 2.16 -1.27
N ASN A 137 -3.61 2.74 -1.33
CA ASN A 137 -4.76 2.34 -0.51
C ASN A 137 -5.66 1.39 -1.30
N PHE A 138 -6.17 0.37 -0.62
CA PHE A 138 -7.19 -0.56 -1.10
C PHE A 138 -8.42 -0.32 -0.23
N SER A 139 -9.57 -0.01 -0.82
CA SER A 139 -10.71 0.50 -0.06
C SER A 139 -11.99 -0.28 -0.30
N ASN A 140 -12.92 -0.17 0.65
CA ASN A 140 -14.30 -0.69 0.56
C ASN A 140 -14.40 -2.20 0.35
N ALA A 141 -13.44 -2.98 0.87
CA ALA A 141 -13.56 -4.43 0.83
C ALA A 141 -14.53 -4.92 1.91
N VAL A 142 -15.29 -5.99 1.62
CA VAL A 142 -16.19 -6.62 2.60
C VAL A 142 -15.54 -7.82 3.30
N ASN A 143 -14.47 -8.36 2.73
CA ASN A 143 -13.77 -9.54 3.22
C ASN A 143 -12.32 -9.20 3.61
N GLN A 144 -12.01 -9.32 4.90
CA GLN A 144 -10.68 -9.04 5.44
C GLN A 144 -9.60 -9.98 4.87
N SER A 145 -9.90 -11.27 4.70
CA SER A 145 -8.93 -12.27 4.20
C SER A 145 -8.58 -12.01 2.73
N GLU A 146 -9.58 -11.69 1.92
CA GLU A 146 -9.38 -11.29 0.53
C GLU A 146 -8.53 -10.02 0.44
N LEU A 147 -8.85 -8.99 1.23
CA LEU A 147 -8.09 -7.75 1.27
C LEU A 147 -6.62 -7.98 1.69
N SER A 148 -6.41 -8.84 2.70
CA SER A 148 -5.08 -9.28 3.16
C SER A 148 -4.28 -9.96 2.03
N ASN A 149 -4.93 -10.75 1.18
CA ASN A 149 -4.28 -11.35 0.00
C ASN A 149 -4.00 -10.32 -1.10
N ILE A 150 -4.91 -9.39 -1.35
CA ILE A 150 -4.75 -8.31 -2.32
C ILE A 150 -3.55 -7.44 -1.95
N ILE A 151 -3.47 -6.98 -0.70
CA ILE A 151 -2.37 -6.11 -0.27
C ILE A 151 -1.02 -6.82 -0.36
N ARG A 152 -0.94 -8.10 0.06
CA ARG A 152 0.29 -8.89 -0.10
C ARG A 152 0.67 -9.07 -1.56
N SER A 153 -0.28 -9.42 -2.43
CA SER A 153 -0.03 -9.55 -3.87
C SER A 153 0.50 -8.25 -4.46
N ALA A 154 -0.15 -7.13 -4.15
CA ALA A 154 0.26 -5.82 -4.65
C ALA A 154 1.71 -5.49 -4.24
N TYR A 155 2.04 -5.60 -2.95
CA TYR A 155 3.37 -5.21 -2.47
C TYR A 155 4.50 -6.20 -2.79
N PHE A 156 4.17 -7.47 -3.03
CA PHE A 156 5.16 -8.52 -3.33
C PHE A 156 5.33 -8.82 -4.82
N THR A 157 4.42 -8.36 -5.68
CA THR A 157 4.47 -8.69 -7.11
C THR A 157 4.26 -7.51 -8.06
N GLU A 158 3.57 -6.45 -7.62
CA GLU A 158 3.17 -5.33 -8.49
C GLU A 158 3.81 -4.00 -8.07
N PHE A 159 4.39 -3.94 -6.87
CA PHE A 159 5.03 -2.73 -6.37
C PHE A 159 6.21 -2.32 -7.25
N ALA A 160 7.06 -3.29 -7.62
CA ALA A 160 8.20 -3.07 -8.50
C ALA A 160 7.84 -2.72 -9.95
N THR A 161 6.56 -2.85 -10.33
CA THR A 161 6.07 -2.53 -11.68
C THR A 161 5.50 -1.12 -11.77
N SER A 162 5.31 -0.45 -10.62
CA SER A 162 4.73 0.89 -10.52
C SER A 162 5.76 2.01 -10.68
N ASP A 163 7.01 1.67 -10.99
CA ASP A 163 8.13 2.61 -11.17
C ASP A 163 8.11 3.26 -12.56
N THR A 164 7.08 4.05 -12.84
CA THR A 164 6.94 4.76 -14.13
C THR A 164 7.29 6.25 -14.05
N ILE A 165 7.51 6.83 -12.86
CA ILE A 165 7.60 8.29 -12.68
C ILE A 165 8.73 8.75 -11.72
N GLY A 166 9.38 7.88 -10.93
CA GLY A 166 10.14 8.35 -9.76
C GLY A 166 11.50 7.72 -9.53
N ASN A 167 12.54 8.15 -10.26
CA ASN A 167 13.96 8.04 -9.90
C ASN A 167 14.43 6.68 -9.28
N ASN A 168 13.84 5.55 -9.71
CA ASN A 168 14.07 4.20 -9.16
C ASN A 168 13.64 3.97 -7.69
N MET A 169 12.73 4.78 -7.14
CA MET A 169 12.28 4.66 -5.74
C MET A 169 11.56 3.32 -5.48
N TYR A 170 10.92 2.75 -6.50
CA TYR A 170 10.12 1.54 -6.42
C TYR A 170 10.70 0.41 -7.27
N LYS A 171 12.02 0.33 -7.42
CA LYS A 171 12.68 -0.66 -8.28
C LYS A 171 12.48 -2.12 -7.84
N TYR A 172 12.24 -2.35 -6.55
CA TYR A 172 12.17 -3.68 -5.93
C TYR A 172 10.88 -3.85 -5.12
N ASN A 173 10.37 -5.07 -5.05
CA ASN A 173 9.20 -5.38 -4.22
C ASN A 173 9.56 -5.36 -2.74
N MET A 174 8.55 -5.23 -1.88
CA MET A 174 8.75 -5.11 -0.43
C MET A 174 9.32 -6.36 0.25
N ASN A 175 9.21 -7.53 -0.38
CA ASN A 175 9.83 -8.77 0.08
C ASN A 175 11.22 -9.04 -0.54
N ASP A 176 11.77 -8.10 -1.32
CA ASP A 176 13.10 -8.21 -1.92
C ASP A 176 14.16 -7.61 -0.97
N THR A 177 15.25 -8.33 -0.70
CA THR A 177 16.31 -7.86 0.20
C THR A 177 16.98 -6.57 -0.29
N ARG A 178 16.94 -6.27 -1.59
CA ARG A 178 17.49 -5.04 -2.19
C ARG A 178 16.59 -3.83 -1.94
N PHE A 179 15.30 -4.04 -1.65
CA PHE A 179 14.37 -2.97 -1.29
C PHE A 179 14.83 -2.17 -0.07
N TRP A 180 15.48 -2.82 0.89
CA TRP A 180 15.94 -2.19 2.14
C TRP A 180 17.04 -1.13 1.96
N GLN A 181 17.66 -1.08 0.78
CA GLN A 181 18.67 -0.10 0.38
C GLN A 181 18.13 0.95 -0.61
N SER A 182 16.84 0.93 -0.93
CA SER A 182 16.24 1.89 -1.86
C SER A 182 16.09 3.29 -1.27
N SER A 183 15.91 4.29 -2.13
CA SER A 183 15.74 5.70 -1.72
C SER A 183 14.39 5.99 -1.04
N ILE A 184 13.43 5.05 -1.05
CA ILE A 184 12.13 5.21 -0.38
C ILE A 184 12.28 5.52 1.12
N TRP A 185 13.35 5.01 1.73
CA TRP A 185 13.66 5.19 3.15
C TRP A 185 13.96 6.65 3.52
N GLU A 186 14.26 7.52 2.56
CA GLU A 186 14.38 8.96 2.78
C GLU A 186 13.06 9.60 3.22
N LYS A 187 11.90 9.00 2.89
CA LYS A 187 10.59 9.48 3.36
C LYS A 187 10.50 9.52 4.89
N ILE A 188 11.13 8.56 5.58
CA ILE A 188 11.15 8.53 7.05
C ILE A 188 11.82 9.78 7.64
N ASN A 189 12.89 10.26 7.00
CA ASN A 189 13.61 11.44 7.48
C ASN A 189 12.83 12.74 7.24
N LYS A 190 12.04 12.80 6.15
CA LYS A 190 11.19 13.96 5.85
C LYS A 190 10.07 14.12 6.87
N VAL A 191 9.43 13.01 7.27
CA VAL A 191 8.39 13.02 8.31
C VAL A 191 8.90 13.58 9.64
N SER A 192 10.16 13.32 10.01
CA SER A 192 10.75 13.89 11.23
C SER A 192 11.08 15.39 11.14
N GLY A 193 11.14 15.98 9.94
CA GLY A 193 11.42 17.40 9.73
C GLY A 193 10.18 18.30 9.84
N GLU A 194 8.98 17.75 9.65
CA GLU A 194 7.70 18.48 9.70
C GLU A 194 7.20 18.74 11.13
N SER A 195 7.89 18.20 12.14
CA SER A 195 7.55 18.36 13.57
C SER A 195 8.34 19.50 14.26
N ARG A 196 8.90 20.45 13.52
CA ARG A 196 9.62 21.63 14.06
C ARG A 196 8.96 22.93 13.65
#